data_AF-A0A7R8D3S4-F1
#
_entry.id   AF-A0A7R8D3S4-F1
#
_cell.length_a   1.000
_cell.length_b   1.000
_cell.length_c   1.000
_cell.angle_alpha   90.00
_cell.angle_beta   90.00
_cell.angle_gamma   90.00
#
_symmetry.space_group_name_H-M   'P 1'
#
loop_
_entity.id
_entity.type
_entity.pdbx_description
1 polymer ?
#
loop_
_entity_poly.entity_id
_entity_poly.type
_entity_poly.pdbx_seq_one_letter_code
_entity_poly.pdbx_strand_id
1 'polypeptide(L)'
;MSPVPATKRCVGPEFFVMSEKSPITLDMTVHSRRDSISKRVTVVMISGQRIVVHVTPSSATAGEVLERSLQALDIKESSLFTLSTMNGLEEYLPLSTDTKLSKVAPSGWKDSTSFNDARCQSSSDSFALYLRFKFFPEDIDTSFKDPNNKHQFYLQCRRDFVQSQFRLSVNQALVLLQWLFK
;
A
#
# COMPACT_ATOMS: atom_id res chain seq x y z
N MET A 1 -11.56 -40.05 -22.89
CA MET A 1 -11.05 -39.00 -21.99
C MET A 1 -10.87 -37.75 -22.84
N SER A 2 -11.71 -36.74 -22.63
CA SER A 2 -11.66 -35.48 -23.38
C SER A 2 -10.40 -34.69 -23.01
N PRO A 3 -9.77 -33.97 -23.95
CA PRO A 3 -8.58 -33.16 -23.66
C PRO A 3 -8.93 -32.03 -22.69
N VAL A 4 -8.09 -31.82 -21.69
CA VAL A 4 -8.22 -30.74 -20.71
C VAL A 4 -8.11 -29.39 -21.44
N PRO A 5 -9.05 -28.45 -21.29
CA PRO A 5 -8.97 -27.17 -21.98
C PRO A 5 -7.80 -26.35 -21.43
N ALA A 6 -6.85 -26.04 -22.31
CA ALA A 6 -5.77 -25.10 -22.06
C ALA A 6 -6.31 -23.66 -22.07
N THR A 7 -7.01 -23.24 -21.02
CA THR A 7 -7.48 -21.84 -20.93
C THR A 7 -7.46 -21.33 -19.49
N LYS A 8 -6.34 -20.74 -19.09
CA LYS A 8 -6.27 -19.63 -18.11
C LYS A 8 -4.88 -19.01 -18.17
N ARG A 9 -4.54 -18.36 -19.29
CA ARG A 9 -3.37 -17.48 -19.34
C ARG A 9 -3.74 -16.13 -19.95
N CYS A 10 -4.52 -15.40 -19.17
CA CYS A 10 -4.35 -13.95 -19.08
C CYS A 10 -4.04 -13.68 -17.62
N VAL A 11 -2.76 -13.76 -17.25
CA VAL A 11 -2.32 -13.29 -15.93
C VAL A 11 -2.31 -11.77 -16.03
N GLY A 12 -3.20 -11.10 -15.30
CA GLY A 12 -3.33 -9.64 -15.30
C GLY A 12 -2.08 -8.94 -14.78
N PRO A 13 -2.06 -7.60 -14.76
CA PRO A 13 -0.96 -6.84 -14.15
C PRO A 13 -0.68 -7.32 -12.72
N GLU A 14 0.58 -7.30 -12.29
CA GLU A 14 0.98 -7.84 -10.98
C GLU A 14 0.14 -7.27 -9.83
N PHE A 15 -0.09 -5.95 -9.83
CA PHE A 15 -0.91 -5.27 -8.84
C PHE A 15 -2.36 -5.74 -8.78
N PHE A 16 -2.88 -6.29 -9.87
CA PHE A 16 -4.20 -6.90 -9.90
C PHE A 16 -4.15 -8.30 -9.28
N VAL A 17 -3.23 -9.15 -9.77
CA VAL A 17 -3.08 -10.55 -9.34
C VAL A 17 -2.74 -10.65 -7.84
N MET A 18 -1.85 -9.79 -7.34
CA MET A 18 -1.50 -9.79 -5.92
C MET A 18 -2.62 -9.26 -5.03
N SER A 19 -3.51 -8.41 -5.54
CA SER A 19 -4.65 -7.90 -4.77
C SER A 19 -5.71 -8.96 -4.50
N GLU A 20 -5.73 -10.04 -5.30
CA GLU A 20 -6.59 -11.21 -5.12
C GLU A 20 -6.04 -12.21 -4.11
N LYS A 21 -4.75 -12.10 -3.73
CA LYS A 21 -4.16 -12.97 -2.71
C LYS A 21 -4.74 -12.67 -1.33
N SER A 22 -4.75 -13.69 -0.47
CA SER A 22 -5.15 -13.52 0.92
C SER A 22 -4.30 -12.43 1.60
N PRO A 23 -4.91 -11.49 2.33
CA PRO A 23 -4.15 -10.45 3.02
C PRO A 23 -3.21 -11.03 4.09
N ILE A 24 -2.01 -10.47 4.19
CA ILE A 24 -1.09 -10.77 5.29
C ILE A 24 -1.60 -10.06 6.53
N THR A 25 -1.72 -10.74 7.67
CA THR A 25 -2.23 -10.11 8.91
C THR A 25 -1.09 -9.90 9.90
N LEU A 26 -0.96 -8.67 10.40
CA LEU A 26 0.02 -8.26 11.41
C LEU A 26 -0.70 -7.73 12.64
N ASP A 27 -0.23 -8.10 13.83
CA ASP A 27 -0.75 -7.59 15.09
C ASP A 27 0.31 -6.77 15.84
N MET A 28 0.03 -5.47 16.02
CA MET A 28 0.89 -4.55 16.77
C MET A 28 0.38 -4.31 18.19
N THR A 29 -0.77 -4.87 18.57
CA THR A 29 -1.42 -4.65 19.87
C THR A 29 -0.84 -5.51 21.00
N VAL A 30 0.02 -6.48 20.67
CA VAL A 30 0.65 -7.43 21.63
C VAL A 30 1.43 -6.72 22.76
N HIS A 31 1.95 -5.52 22.52
CA HIS A 31 2.68 -4.72 23.51
C HIS A 31 1.81 -3.66 24.20
N SER A 32 0.55 -3.56 23.81
CA SER A 32 -0.43 -2.64 24.40
C SER A 32 -1.18 -3.34 25.53
N ARG A 33 -1.67 -2.58 26.53
CA ARG A 33 -2.43 -3.17 27.63
C ARG A 33 -3.64 -3.95 27.07
N ARG A 34 -3.92 -5.11 27.66
CA ARG A 34 -4.93 -6.10 27.20
C ARG A 34 -6.36 -5.56 27.01
N ASP A 35 -6.67 -4.35 27.50
CA ASP A 35 -7.97 -3.66 27.35
C ASP A 35 -8.01 -2.59 26.24
N SER A 36 -6.96 -2.44 25.43
CA SER A 36 -6.95 -1.42 24.39
C SER A 36 -7.77 -1.85 23.16
N ILE A 37 -8.70 -1.00 22.73
CA ILE A 37 -9.51 -1.19 21.52
C ILE A 37 -8.55 -1.33 20.33
N SER A 38 -8.54 -2.51 19.70
CA SER A 38 -7.77 -2.79 18.49
C SER A 38 -8.54 -2.34 17.26
N LYS A 39 -7.87 -1.66 16.33
CA LYS A 39 -8.43 -1.22 15.06
C LYS A 39 -7.69 -1.80 13.89
N ARG A 40 -8.46 -2.08 12.84
CA ARG A 40 -7.96 -2.61 11.58
C ARG A 40 -7.54 -1.47 10.66
N VAL A 41 -6.33 -1.55 10.12
CA VAL A 41 -5.80 -0.69 9.04
C VAL A 41 -5.37 -1.59 7.90
N THR A 42 -5.69 -1.25 6.66
CA THR A 42 -5.22 -2.01 5.49
C THR A 42 -4.12 -1.24 4.79
N VAL A 43 -2.91 -1.78 4.73
CA VAL A 43 -1.81 -1.26 3.91
C VAL A 43 -1.84 -1.96 2.56
N VAL A 44 -1.97 -1.18 1.49
CA VAL A 44 -1.91 -1.65 0.11
C VAL A 44 -0.50 -1.40 -0.40
N MET A 45 0.22 -2.48 -0.69
CA MET A 45 1.58 -2.42 -1.23
C MET A 45 1.55 -2.00 -2.70
N ILE A 46 2.69 -1.54 -3.20
CA ILE A 46 2.86 -1.16 -4.61
C ILE A 46 2.57 -2.34 -5.54
N SER A 47 3.02 -3.53 -5.14
CA SER A 47 2.73 -4.80 -5.79
C SER A 47 1.25 -5.18 -5.78
N GLY A 48 0.36 -4.45 -5.10
CA GLY A 48 -1.07 -4.76 -4.94
C GLY A 48 -1.39 -5.70 -3.77
N GLN A 49 -0.39 -6.34 -3.17
CA GLN A 49 -0.56 -7.17 -1.97
C GLN A 49 -1.16 -6.34 -0.83
N ARG A 50 -2.14 -6.89 -0.14
CA ARG A 50 -2.77 -6.25 1.03
C ARG A 50 -2.16 -6.80 2.32
N ILE A 51 -1.85 -5.90 3.25
CA ILE A 51 -1.42 -6.21 4.61
C ILE A 51 -2.45 -5.59 5.55
N VAL A 52 -3.07 -6.40 6.39
CA VAL A 52 -4.00 -5.96 7.43
C VAL A 52 -3.22 -5.82 8.73
N VAL A 53 -3.18 -4.62 9.29
CA VAL A 53 -2.46 -4.31 10.51
C VAL A 53 -3.46 -3.96 11.60
N HIS A 54 -3.39 -4.70 12.71
CA HIS A 54 -4.15 -4.41 13.92
C HIS A 54 -3.34 -3.48 14.83
N VAL A 55 -3.90 -2.32 15.15
CA VAL A 55 -3.21 -1.24 15.86
C VAL A 55 -4.06 -0.67 16.99
N THR A 56 -3.41 -0.12 18.01
CA THR A 56 -4.08 0.67 19.05
C THR A 56 -4.14 2.14 18.60
N PRO A 57 -5.34 2.75 18.42
CA PRO A 57 -5.48 4.09 17.82
C PRO A 57 -4.76 5.23 18.55
N SER A 58 -4.57 5.12 19.86
CA SER A 58 -3.98 6.17 20.69
C SER A 58 -2.46 6.27 20.56
N SER A 59 -1.79 5.16 20.22
CA SER A 59 -0.34 5.07 20.14
C SER A 59 0.19 4.93 18.71
N ALA A 60 -0.60 4.36 17.79
CA ALA A 60 -0.10 3.99 16.47
C ALA A 60 0.27 5.18 15.58
N THR A 61 1.48 5.12 15.04
CA THR A 61 2.01 6.07 14.06
C THR A 61 2.15 5.44 12.67
N ALA A 62 2.17 6.28 11.63
CA ALA A 62 2.40 5.84 10.26
C ALA A 62 3.79 5.21 10.07
N GLY A 63 4.82 5.71 10.75
CA GLY A 63 6.17 5.17 10.69
C GLY A 63 6.28 3.74 11.22
N GLU A 64 5.66 3.45 12.37
CA GLU A 64 5.63 2.10 12.94
C GLU A 64 4.90 1.12 12.02
N VAL A 65 3.76 1.53 11.44
CA VAL A 65 3.03 0.69 10.47
C VAL A 65 3.84 0.45 9.21
N LEU A 66 4.56 1.47 8.72
CA LEU A 66 5.44 1.36 7.55
C LEU A 66 6.53 0.31 7.81
N GLU A 67 7.27 0.44 8.90
CA GLU A 67 8.37 -0.46 9.23
C GLU A 67 7.90 -1.91 9.36
N ARG A 68 6.79 -2.15 10.07
CA ARG A 68 6.23 -3.51 10.21
C ARG A 68 5.74 -4.09 8.88
N SER A 69 5.16 -3.27 8.02
CA SER A 69 4.68 -3.70 6.70
C SER A 69 5.82 -4.08 5.77
N LEU A 70 6.91 -3.30 5.79
CA LEU A 70 8.11 -3.58 5.01
C LEU A 70 8.84 -4.83 5.52
N GLN A 71 8.97 -4.97 6.84
CA GLN A 71 9.58 -6.15 7.48
C GLN A 71 8.84 -7.44 7.10
N ALA A 72 7.50 -7.41 7.04
CA ALA A 72 6.70 -8.57 6.67
C ALA A 72 6.94 -9.06 5.23
N LEU A 73 7.49 -8.21 4.35
CA LEU A 73 7.84 -8.54 2.97
C LEU A 73 9.35 -8.56 2.70
N ASP A 74 10.18 -8.53 3.75
CA ASP A 74 11.65 -8.47 3.66
C ASP A 74 12.17 -7.29 2.80
N ILE A 75 11.47 -6.15 2.84
CA ILE A 75 11.92 -4.93 2.14
C ILE A 75 12.83 -4.13 3.08
N LYS A 76 14.11 -3.99 2.71
CA LYS A 76 15.16 -3.44 3.58
C LYS A 76 15.30 -1.91 3.53
N GLU A 77 14.93 -1.29 2.41
CA GLU A 77 15.16 0.14 2.16
C GLU A 77 13.94 1.00 2.50
N SER A 78 13.63 1.12 3.79
CA SER A 78 12.46 1.88 4.28
C SER A 78 12.49 3.37 3.94
N SER A 79 13.68 3.96 3.75
CA SER A 79 13.86 5.38 3.43
C SER A 79 13.31 5.79 2.05
N LEU A 80 13.17 4.83 1.14
CA LEU A 80 12.62 5.06 -0.20
C LEU A 80 11.10 5.20 -0.18
N PHE A 81 10.45 4.67 0.85
CA PHE A 81 9.00 4.53 0.90
C PHE A 81 8.36 5.47 1.91
N THR A 82 7.08 5.73 1.69
CA THR A 82 6.19 6.42 2.62
C THR A 82 4.81 5.80 2.55
N LEU A 83 4.02 5.94 3.62
CA LEU A 83 2.60 5.64 3.58
C LEU A 83 1.83 6.87 3.15
N SER A 84 0.83 6.70 2.30
CA SER A 84 -0.04 7.78 1.84
C SER A 84 -1.50 7.46 2.12
N THR A 85 -2.30 8.48 2.44
CA THR A 85 -3.76 8.38 2.33
C THR A 85 -4.19 8.72 0.92
N MET A 86 -5.34 8.20 0.49
CA MET A 86 -5.96 8.57 -0.77
C MET A 86 -7.11 9.52 -0.47
N ASN A 87 -7.12 10.69 -1.11
CA ASN A 87 -8.19 11.68 -0.93
C ASN A 87 -9.39 11.38 -1.85
N GLY A 88 -10.46 12.18 -1.73
CA GLY A 88 -11.66 12.03 -2.57
C GLY A 88 -11.48 12.39 -4.06
N LEU A 89 -10.35 13.01 -4.42
CA LEU A 89 -9.93 13.28 -5.80
C LEU A 89 -8.98 12.18 -6.31
N GLU A 90 -8.94 11.04 -5.61
CA GLU A 90 -8.07 9.90 -5.79
C GLU A 90 -6.57 10.18 -5.57
N GLU A 91 -6.14 11.40 -5.26
CA GLU A 91 -4.73 11.72 -5.10
C GLU A 91 -4.13 11.14 -3.81
N TYR A 92 -2.87 10.71 -3.90
CA TYR A 92 -2.12 10.19 -2.77
C TYR A 92 -1.41 11.30 -1.99
N LEU A 93 -1.72 11.40 -0.70
CA LEU A 93 -1.12 12.36 0.23
C LEU A 93 -0.12 11.65 1.15
N PRO A 94 1.20 11.90 1.02
CA PRO A 94 2.21 11.24 1.83
C PRO A 94 2.11 11.65 3.30
N LEU A 95 2.28 10.68 4.19
CA LEU A 95 2.26 10.87 5.63
C LEU A 95 3.70 11.01 6.15
N SER A 96 3.87 11.88 7.16
CA SER A 96 5.10 11.88 7.94
C SER A 96 5.14 10.66 8.86
N THR A 97 6.34 10.18 9.21
CA THR A 97 6.53 8.98 10.05
C THR A 97 5.94 9.16 11.46
N ASP A 98 5.94 10.39 11.98
CA ASP A 98 5.37 10.79 13.27
C ASP A 98 3.83 11.02 13.22
N THR A 99 3.22 10.88 12.05
CA THR A 99 1.77 11.06 11.90
C THR A 99 1.01 10.00 12.67
N LYS A 100 0.24 10.41 13.68
CA LYS A 100 -0.69 9.53 14.39
C LYS A 100 -1.81 9.11 13.46
N LEU A 101 -2.09 7.81 13.40
CA LEU A 101 -3.13 7.26 12.54
C LEU A 101 -4.52 7.82 12.87
N SER A 102 -4.79 8.10 14.15
CA SER A 102 -6.05 8.72 14.58
C SER A 102 -6.33 10.09 13.96
N LYS A 103 -5.32 10.79 13.43
CA LYS A 103 -5.48 12.11 12.79
C LYS A 103 -5.90 12.01 11.32
N VAL A 104 -5.54 10.91 10.67
CA VAL A 104 -5.73 10.69 9.24
C VAL A 104 -6.77 9.62 8.94
N ALA A 105 -7.20 8.91 9.99
CA ALA A 105 -8.26 7.93 9.89
C ALA A 105 -9.62 8.60 9.61
N PRO A 106 -10.56 7.86 9.00
CA PRO A 106 -11.92 8.33 8.79
C PRO A 106 -12.60 8.78 10.09
N SER A 107 -13.54 9.72 9.98
CA SER A 107 -14.34 10.19 11.11
C SER A 107 -15.01 9.02 11.83
N GLY A 108 -14.89 8.98 13.15
CA GLY A 108 -15.44 7.89 13.98
C GLY A 108 -14.59 6.63 14.06
N TRP A 109 -13.44 6.54 13.35
CA TRP A 109 -12.58 5.34 13.41
C TRP A 109 -12.03 5.06 14.82
N LYS A 110 -11.69 6.10 15.58
CA LYS A 110 -11.17 5.97 16.95
C LYS A 110 -12.25 5.54 17.94
N ASP A 111 -13.46 6.06 17.80
CA ASP A 111 -14.55 5.93 18.77
C ASP A 111 -15.53 4.80 18.42
N SER A 112 -15.47 4.24 17.21
CA SER A 112 -16.33 3.11 16.85
C SER A 112 -16.03 1.89 17.73
N THR A 113 -17.04 1.29 18.34
CA THR A 113 -16.88 0.09 19.17
C THR A 113 -17.37 -1.18 18.45
N SER A 114 -17.88 -1.04 17.22
CA SER A 114 -18.49 -2.11 16.44
C SER A 114 -17.45 -3.04 15.83
N PHE A 115 -17.11 -4.11 16.55
CA PHE A 115 -16.30 -5.21 16.04
C PHE A 115 -17.10 -6.15 15.10
N ASN A 116 -18.41 -5.96 14.93
CA ASN A 116 -19.25 -7.08 14.47
C ASN A 116 -20.59 -6.71 13.79
N ASP A 117 -20.60 -5.80 12.80
CA ASP A 117 -21.75 -5.70 11.91
C ASP A 117 -21.36 -6.04 10.48
N ALA A 118 -21.61 -7.29 10.10
CA ALA A 118 -21.36 -7.84 8.76
C ALA A 118 -22.14 -7.10 7.64
N ARG A 119 -22.94 -6.09 7.99
CA ARG A 119 -23.71 -5.23 7.07
C ARG A 119 -23.03 -3.87 6.79
N CYS A 120 -21.96 -3.51 7.50
CA CYS A 120 -21.23 -2.24 7.32
C CYS A 120 -19.97 -2.37 6.43
N GLN A 121 -19.93 -3.39 5.55
CA GLN A 121 -18.91 -3.51 4.50
C GLN A 121 -19.04 -2.46 3.38
N SER A 122 -19.94 -1.49 3.51
CA SER A 122 -20.02 -0.34 2.60
C SER A 122 -19.29 0.87 3.19
N SER A 123 -18.08 1.11 2.69
CA SER A 123 -17.37 2.40 2.62
C SER A 123 -16.90 3.14 3.87
N SER A 124 -17.42 2.91 5.09
CA SER A 124 -17.06 3.75 6.26
C SER A 124 -16.03 3.16 7.25
N ASP A 125 -15.70 1.87 7.14
CA ASP A 125 -14.74 1.19 8.06
C ASP A 125 -13.38 0.85 7.43
N SER A 126 -13.18 1.12 6.13
CA SER A 126 -11.95 0.76 5.44
C SER A 126 -10.90 1.88 5.55
N PHE A 127 -10.25 2.00 6.70
CA PHE A 127 -9.06 2.83 6.79
C PHE A 127 -7.90 2.16 6.05
N ALA A 128 -7.61 2.67 4.85
CA ALA A 128 -6.56 2.17 3.98
C ALA A 128 -5.41 3.16 3.83
N LEU A 129 -4.19 2.64 3.87
CA LEU A 129 -2.95 3.35 3.59
C LEU A 129 -2.29 2.71 2.37
N TYR A 130 -1.57 3.51 1.59
CA TYR A 130 -0.93 3.06 0.36
C TYR A 130 0.58 3.26 0.48
N LEU A 131 1.35 2.19 0.27
CA LEU A 131 2.79 2.30 0.18
C LEU A 131 3.16 2.99 -1.12
N ARG A 132 3.97 4.06 -1.03
CA ARG A 132 4.46 4.80 -2.20
C ARG A 132 5.94 5.13 -2.07
N PHE A 133 6.61 5.33 -3.20
CA PHE A 133 7.93 5.96 -3.23
C PHE A 133 7.83 7.42 -2.79
N LYS A 134 8.74 7.83 -1.90
CA LYS A 134 8.79 9.18 -1.32
C LYS A 134 9.28 10.24 -2.31
N PHE A 135 10.19 9.86 -3.19
CA PHE A 135 10.79 10.73 -4.18
C PHE A 135 10.91 10.02 -5.52
N PHE A 136 10.89 10.81 -6.59
CA PHE A 136 11.14 10.36 -7.95
C PHE A 136 12.56 10.76 -8.32
N PRO A 137 13.50 9.80 -8.44
CA PRO A 137 14.87 10.14 -8.77
C PRO A 137 14.97 10.71 -10.19
N GLU A 138 15.94 11.60 -10.40
CA GLU A 138 16.32 12.07 -11.73
C GLU A 138 16.99 10.95 -12.53
N ASP A 139 17.85 10.17 -11.88
CA ASP A 139 18.51 9.00 -12.43
C ASP A 139 18.11 7.72 -11.67
N ILE A 140 17.24 6.93 -12.30
CA ILE A 140 16.65 5.71 -11.72
C ILE A 140 17.72 4.64 -11.48
N ASP A 141 18.68 4.49 -12.40
CA ASP A 141 19.69 3.45 -12.34
C ASP A 141 20.70 3.66 -11.21
N THR A 142 21.06 4.91 -10.94
CA THR A 142 21.96 5.32 -9.85
C THR A 142 21.25 5.27 -8.50
N SER A 143 19.98 5.66 -8.47
CA SER A 143 19.20 5.78 -7.22
C SER A 143 18.68 4.44 -6.70
N PHE A 144 18.31 3.52 -7.59
CA PHE A 144 17.80 2.20 -7.22
C PHE A 144 18.79 1.12 -7.65
N LYS A 145 19.77 0.82 -6.79
CA LYS A 145 20.76 -0.22 -7.10
C LYS A 145 20.16 -1.63 -7.08
N ASP A 146 19.14 -1.86 -6.24
CA ASP A 146 18.42 -3.12 -6.16
C ASP A 146 17.40 -3.26 -7.32
N PRO A 147 17.48 -4.32 -8.14
CA PRO A 147 16.48 -4.61 -9.17
C PRO A 147 15.03 -4.67 -8.65
N ASN A 148 14.83 -5.10 -7.41
CA ASN A 148 13.51 -5.16 -6.79
C ASN A 148 12.91 -3.76 -6.61
N ASN A 149 13.71 -2.77 -6.20
CA ASN A 149 13.24 -1.39 -6.06
C ASN A 149 12.90 -0.78 -7.41
N LYS A 150 13.70 -1.06 -8.46
CA LYS A 150 13.37 -0.64 -9.84
C LYS A 150 12.03 -1.23 -10.29
N HIS A 151 11.82 -2.53 -10.02
CA HIS A 151 10.57 -3.20 -10.36
C HIS A 151 9.37 -2.62 -9.60
N GLN A 152 9.49 -2.42 -8.28
CA GLN A 152 8.43 -1.77 -7.50
C GLN A 152 8.14 -0.35 -8.02
N PHE A 153 9.19 0.42 -8.33
CA PHE A 153 9.02 1.77 -8.88
C PHE A 153 8.30 1.76 -10.23
N TYR A 154 8.66 0.82 -11.11
CA TYR A 154 7.96 0.58 -12.37
C TYR A 154 6.48 0.26 -12.17
N LEU A 155 6.14 -0.64 -11.23
CA LEU A 155 4.76 -0.99 -10.93
C LEU A 155 3.96 0.24 -10.45
N GLN A 156 4.56 1.07 -9.60
CA GLN A 156 3.95 2.30 -9.14
C GLN A 156 3.63 3.23 -10.32
N CYS A 157 4.62 3.49 -11.17
CA CYS A 157 4.45 4.38 -12.32
C CYS A 157 3.41 3.87 -13.31
N ARG A 158 3.41 2.56 -13.59
CA ARG A 158 2.44 1.92 -14.47
C ARG A 158 1.02 2.06 -13.93
N ARG A 159 0.83 1.89 -12.61
CA ARG A 159 -0.47 2.09 -11.97
C ARG A 159 -0.91 3.55 -12.02
N ASP A 160 -0.01 4.49 -11.72
CA ASP A 160 -0.32 5.91 -11.72
C ASP A 160 -0.65 6.44 -13.11
N PHE A 161 -0.02 5.89 -14.14
CA PHE A 161 -0.38 6.16 -15.53
C PHE A 161 -1.81 5.72 -15.85
N VAL A 162 -2.19 4.50 -15.47
CA VAL A 162 -3.57 3.98 -15.68
C VAL A 162 -4.60 4.80 -14.91
N GLN A 163 -4.26 5.24 -13.69
CA GLN A 163 -5.15 6.05 -12.84
C GLN A 163 -5.11 7.55 -13.17
N SER A 164 -4.37 7.97 -14.20
CA SER A 164 -4.19 9.38 -14.59
C SER A 164 -3.65 10.28 -13.46
N GLN A 165 -2.90 9.71 -12.51
CA GLN A 165 -2.27 10.41 -11.39
C GLN A 165 -0.78 10.66 -11.61
N PHE A 166 -0.40 10.76 -12.87
CA PHE A 166 0.98 10.77 -13.27
C PHE A 166 1.63 12.12 -12.93
N ARG A 167 2.57 12.11 -11.96
CA ARG A 167 3.28 13.30 -11.46
C ARG A 167 4.67 13.51 -12.06
N LEU A 168 5.07 12.68 -13.02
CA LEU A 168 6.42 12.72 -13.59
C LEU A 168 6.53 13.75 -14.72
N SER A 169 7.73 14.32 -14.87
CA SER A 169 8.05 15.16 -16.02
C SER A 169 7.98 14.35 -17.33
N VAL A 170 7.77 15.03 -18.47
CA VAL A 170 7.71 14.38 -19.79
C VAL A 170 8.94 13.52 -20.06
N ASN A 171 10.14 13.98 -19.67
CA ASN A 171 11.38 13.21 -19.85
C ASN A 171 11.40 11.92 -19.02
N GLN A 172 10.99 11.98 -17.75
CA GLN A 172 10.88 10.79 -16.89
C GLN A 172 9.78 9.84 -17.40
N ALA A 173 8.69 10.39 -17.94
CA ALA A 173 7.64 9.63 -18.59
C ALA A 173 8.16 8.84 -19.78
N LEU A 174 8.94 9.48 -20.65
CA LEU A 174 9.51 8.85 -21.85
C LEU A 174 10.49 7.74 -21.48
N VAL A 175 11.31 7.93 -20.45
CA VAL A 175 12.18 6.86 -19.92
C VAL A 175 11.33 5.68 -19.46
N LEU A 176 10.30 5.90 -18.63
CA LEU A 176 9.43 4.82 -18.18
C LEU A 176 8.63 4.14 -19.30
N LEU A 177 8.21 4.90 -20.32
CA LEU A 177 7.60 4.35 -21.53
C LEU A 177 8.60 3.45 -22.27
N GLN A 178 9.88 3.81 -22.31
CA GLN A 178 10.93 2.94 -22.86
C GLN A 178 11.05 1.61 -22.09
N TRP A 179 10.85 1.63 -20.76
CA TRP A 179 10.74 0.40 -19.94
C TRP A 179 9.40 -0.34 -20.10
N LEU A 180 8.33 0.32 -20.56
CA LEU A 180 7.02 -0.29 -20.79
C LEU A 180 6.94 -1.05 -22.12
N PHE A 181 7.79 -0.72 -23.10
CA PHE A 181 7.78 -1.28 -24.46
C PHE A 181 9.00 -2.16 -24.80
N LYS A 182 9.83 -2.51 -23.82
CA LYS A 182 10.90 -3.52 -23.93
C LYS A 182 10.54 -4.76 -23.15
#